data_AF-A0AAE9MCQ4-F1
#
_entry.id   AF-A0AAE9MCQ4-F1
#
_cell.length_a   1.000
_cell.length_b   1.000
_cell.length_c   1.000
_cell.angle_alpha   90.00
_cell.angle_beta   90.00
_cell.angle_gamma   90.00
#
_symmetry.space_group_name_H-M   'P 1'
#
loop_
_entity.id
_entity.type
_entity.pdbx_description
1 polymer ?
#
loop_
_entity_poly.entity_id
_entity_poly.type
_entity_poly.pdbx_seq_one_letter_code
_entity_poly.pdbx_strand_id
1 'polypeptide(L)' 'MEQINYANARSQFSKVMERVLLGYAVKITRKEKDAVVLISEKAYLE' A
#
# COMPACT_ATOMS: atom_id res chain seq x y z
N MET A 1 -5.24 -6.96 -5.63
CA MET A 1 -4.59 -5.82 -4.96
C MET A 1 -5.32 -5.58 -3.65
N GLU A 2 -4.62 -5.68 -2.52
CA GLU A 2 -5.21 -5.42 -1.20
C GLU A 2 -5.55 -3.94 -1.06
N GLN A 3 -6.66 -3.62 -0.40
CA GLN A 3 -7.08 -2.24 -0.13
C GLN A 3 -7.20 -2.00 1.37
N ILE A 4 -6.63 -0.89 1.84
CA ILE A 4 -6.65 -0.49 3.25
C ILE A 4 -6.93 1.01 3.36
N ASN A 5 -7.68 1.44 4.38
CA ASN A 5 -7.86 2.87 4.62
C ASN A 5 -6.60 3.50 5.25
N TYR A 6 -6.42 4.80 5.11
CA TYR A 6 -5.23 5.52 5.58
C TYR A 6 -4.97 5.35 7.09
N ALA A 7 -6.02 5.31 7.93
CA ALA A 7 -5.85 5.16 9.38
C ALA A 7 -5.25 3.80 9.74
N ASN A 8 -5.73 2.73 9.09
CA ASN A 8 -5.22 1.38 9.28
C ASN A 8 -3.85 1.20 8.63
N ALA A 9 -3.60 1.80 7.47
CA ALA A 9 -2.28 1.79 6.84
C ALA A 9 -1.23 2.45 7.74
N ARG A 10 -1.59 3.55 8.41
CA ARG A 10 -0.72 4.25 9.35
C ARG A 10 -0.46 3.43 10.62
N SER A 11 -1.48 2.79 11.19
CA SER A 11 -1.31 1.98 12.41
C SER A 11 -0.57 0.67 12.17
N GLN A 12 -0.63 0.14 10.95
CA GLN A 12 -0.03 -1.15 10.57
C GLN A 12 1.10 -0.98 9.54
N PHE A 13 1.79 0.16 9.55
CA PHE A 13 2.74 0.52 8.50
C PHE A 13 3.80 -0.56 8.23
N SER A 14 4.38 -1.17 9.27
CA SER A 14 5.36 -2.25 9.11
C SER A 14 4.81 -3.47 8.34
N LYS A 15 3.55 -3.84 8.61
CA LYS A 15 2.86 -4.95 7.91
C LYS A 15 2.55 -4.60 6.45
N VAL A 16 2.18 -3.34 6.19
CA VAL A 16 2.01 -2.83 4.82
C VAL A 16 3.34 -2.90 4.07
N MET A 17 4.44 -2.44 4.68
CA MET A 17 5.77 -2.48 4.07
C MET A 17 6.27 -3.90 3.82
N GLU A 18 6.05 -4.84 4.73
CA GLU A 18 6.40 -6.25 4.52
C GLU A 18 5.73 -6.82 3.26
N ARG A 19 4.44 -6.52 3.04
CA ARG A 19 3.74 -6.93 1.81
C ARG A 19 4.31 -6.28 0.56
N VAL A 20 4.60 -4.98 0.63
CA VAL A 20 5.20 -4.22 -0.47
C VAL A 20 6.58 -4.78 -0.85
N LEU A 21 7.40 -5.12 0.15
CA LEU A 21 8.73 -5.73 -0.05
C LEU A 21 8.66 -7.13 -0.66
N LEU A 22 7.59 -7.87 -0.40
CA LEU A 22 7.30 -9.16 -1.04
C LEU A 22 6.74 -9.01 -2.48
N GLY A 23 6.63 -7.79 -3.00
CA GLY A 23 6.14 -7.50 -4.34
C GLY A 23 4.62 -7.36 -4.44
N TYR A 24 3.89 -7.40 -3.33
CA TYR A 24 2.44 -7.20 -3.34
C TYR A 24 2.08 -5.71 -3.34
N ALA A 25 1.33 -5.30 -4.35
CA ALA A 25 0.75 -3.96 -4.39
C ALA A 25 -0.36 -3.79 -3.34
N VAL A 26 -0.31 -2.68 -2.59
CA VAL A 26 -1.30 -2.30 -1.57
C VAL A 26 -1.89 -0.93 -1.91
N LYS A 27 -3.21 -0.88 -2.10
CA LYS A 27 -3.96 0.36 -2.34
C LYS A 27 -4.38 0.99 -1.02
N ILE A 28 -3.99 2.24 -0.80
CA ILE A 28 -4.39 3.05 0.35
C ILE A 28 -5.48 4.03 -0.07
N THR A 29 -6.60 4.03 0.65
CA THR A 29 -7.72 4.96 0.42
C THR A 29 -7.87 5.97 1.56
N ARG A 30 -8.34 7.17 1.24
CA ARG A 30 -8.70 8.21 2.22
C ARG A 30 -9.94 8.93 1.74
N LYS A 31 -10.86 9.23 2.67
CA LYS A 31 -12.11 9.94 2.36
C LYS A 31 -11.78 11.27 1.66
N GLU A 32 -12.48 11.57 0.56
CA GLU A 32 -12.34 12.80 -0.24
C GLU A 32 -10.93 13.03 -0.82
N LYS A 33 -10.15 11.96 -0.98
CA LYS A 33 -8.82 11.99 -1.61
C LYS A 33 -8.69 10.84 -2.58
N ASP A 34 -7.83 11.02 -3.57
CA ASP A 34 -7.46 9.94 -4.47
C ASP A 34 -6.78 8.81 -3.70
N ALA A 35 -7.00 7.59 -4.18
CA ALA A 35 -6.31 6.43 -3.67
C ALA A 35 -4.87 6.40 -4.22
N VAL A 36 -3.94 5.95 -3.38
CA VAL A 36 -2.55 5.72 -3.79
C VAL A 36 -2.24 4.23 -3.73
N VAL A 37 -1.24 3.78 -4.49
CA VAL A 37 -0.76 2.41 -4.47
C VAL A 37 0.68 2.41 -4.01
N LEU A 38 0.97 1.60 -2.98
CA LEU A 38 2.34 1.26 -2.59
C LEU A 38 2.72 -0.05 -3.27
N ILE A 39 3.87 -0.06 -3.92
CA ILE A 39 4.45 -1.21 -4.60
C ILE A 39 5.98 -1.09 -4.51
N SER A 40 6.70 -2.21 -4.49
CA SER A 40 8.17 -2.16 -4.56
C SER A 40 8.60 -1.56 -5.89
N GLU A 41 9.68 -0.79 -5.89
CA GLU A 41 10.26 -0.21 -7.11
C GLU A 41 10.50 -1.27 -8.20
N LYS A 42 11.06 -2.43 -7.82
CA LYS A 42 11.28 -3.55 -8.76
C LYS A 42 9.98 -3.96 -9.47
N ALA A 43 8.94 -4.28 -8.71
CA ALA A 43 7.65 -4.70 -9.26
C ALA A 43 6.89 -3.59 -10.01
N TYR A 44 7.30 -2.33 -9.88
CA TYR A 44 6.77 -1.23 -10.69
C TYR A 44 7.46 -1.12 -12.06
N LEU A 45 8.73 -1.53 -12.14
CA LEU A 45 9.54 -1.48 -13.36
C LEU A 45 9.41 -2.74 -14.23
N GLU A 46 8.92 -3.83 -13.66
CA GLU A 46 8.55 -5.09 -14.36
C GLU A 46 7.15 -5.00 -14.98
#